data_AF-A0A1V5TMH9-F1
#
_entry.id   AF-A0A1V5TMH9-F1
#
_cell.length_a   1.000
_cell.length_b   1.000
_cell.length_c   1.000
_cell.angle_alpha   90.00
_cell.angle_beta   90.00
_cell.angle_gamma   90.00
#
_symmetry.space_group_name_H-M   'P 1'
#
loop_
_entity.id
_entity.type
_entity.pdbx_description
1 polymer ?
#
loop_
_entity_poly.entity_id
_entity_poly.type
_entity_poly.pdbx_seq_one_letter_code
_entity_poly.pdbx_strand_id
1 'polypeptide(L)'
;MTAVAAVLLALTVPAAFSKSAEKRMIREALAQKLVLPENFTVTVEPSTRGPATFLDTKAALNGSGDIVALDVAFYSGDEPVLARSYSKAGPDSVKLERVFAEMKARPGKRLMLRLREVSNLGGINELVEKYSLQGRVFCCVMSVSQAAFVSKRCPLIPMYVDAGKQKLQNTQDCIAFIEEIMPYGPAGVTCAVSSITSQLVEAAQGYGLKISATQADSQADMYKALLLKVDDIATPQPDTLLALIHDWTGLYAQ
;
A
#
# COMPACT_ATOMS: atom_id res chain seq x y z
N MET A 1 5.47 -59.83 2.04
CA MET A 1 4.54 -58.99 1.25
C MET A 1 3.62 -58.28 2.21
N THR A 2 3.90 -57.02 2.52
CA THR A 2 3.03 -56.13 3.30
C THR A 2 3.46 -54.71 2.96
N ALA A 3 2.80 -54.09 1.99
CA ALA A 3 2.93 -52.67 1.70
C ALA A 3 1.78 -51.96 2.41
N VAL A 4 2.12 -51.18 3.45
CA VAL A 4 1.16 -50.30 4.14
C VAL A 4 1.03 -49.03 3.32
N ALA A 5 -0.16 -48.80 2.78
CA ALA A 5 -0.50 -47.59 2.05
C ALA A 5 -0.56 -46.40 3.02
N ALA A 6 0.30 -45.40 2.81
CA ALA A 6 0.21 -44.12 3.48
C ALA A 6 -0.86 -43.27 2.78
N VAL A 7 -1.99 -43.05 3.45
CA VAL A 7 -3.04 -42.12 3.02
C VAL A 7 -2.54 -40.70 3.30
N LEU A 8 -2.19 -39.95 2.25
CA LEU A 8 -2.05 -38.50 2.33
C LEU A 8 -3.45 -37.89 2.52
N LEU A 9 -3.77 -37.49 3.74
CA LEU A 9 -4.89 -36.57 3.98
C LEU A 9 -4.47 -35.18 3.49
N ALA A 10 -4.97 -34.83 2.30
CA ALA A 10 -5.03 -33.44 1.86
C ALA A 10 -5.95 -32.67 2.83
N LEU A 11 -5.36 -31.88 3.72
CA LEU A 11 -6.08 -30.91 4.53
C LEU A 11 -6.53 -29.76 3.61
N THR A 12 -7.67 -29.95 2.96
CA THR A 12 -8.48 -28.84 2.45
C THR A 12 -9.08 -28.11 3.65
N VAL A 13 -8.43 -27.06 4.13
CA VAL A 13 -8.97 -26.20 5.19
C VAL A 13 -10.10 -25.36 4.58
N PRO A 14 -11.37 -25.57 4.97
CA PRO A 14 -12.47 -24.71 4.52
C PRO A 14 -12.35 -23.34 5.20
N ALA A 15 -12.96 -22.33 4.60
CA ALA A 15 -13.02 -20.92 5.01
C ALA A 15 -13.74 -20.68 6.37
N ALA A 16 -13.25 -21.33 7.42
CA ALA A 16 -13.52 -21.08 8.82
C ALA A 16 -12.17 -20.94 9.54
N PHE A 17 -11.33 -20.01 9.07
CA PHE A 17 -10.32 -19.40 9.94
C PHE A 17 -11.07 -18.67 11.05
N SER A 18 -11.30 -19.42 12.13
CA SER A 18 -12.19 -19.08 13.24
C SER A 18 -11.69 -17.83 13.98
N LYS A 19 -12.61 -17.03 14.53
CA LYS A 19 -12.32 -15.94 15.50
C LYS A 19 -11.36 -16.38 16.62
N SER A 20 -11.25 -17.68 16.91
CA SER A 20 -10.27 -18.23 17.85
C SER A 20 -8.82 -18.16 17.34
N ALA A 21 -8.58 -18.38 16.05
CA ALA A 21 -7.25 -18.27 15.44
C ALA A 21 -6.77 -16.82 15.41
N GLU A 22 -7.68 -15.90 15.07
CA GLU A 22 -7.45 -14.45 15.11
C GLU A 22 -7.08 -13.98 16.53
N LYS A 23 -7.88 -14.36 17.53
CA LYS A 23 -7.59 -14.07 18.94
C LYS A 23 -6.25 -14.66 19.41
N ARG A 24 -5.90 -15.86 18.93
CA ARG A 24 -4.61 -16.48 19.27
C ARG A 24 -3.45 -15.68 18.67
N MET A 25 -3.54 -15.32 17.37
CA MET A 25 -2.53 -14.50 16.70
C MET A 25 -2.35 -13.16 17.41
N ILE A 26 -3.43 -12.47 17.78
CA ILE A 26 -3.37 -11.19 18.50
C ILE A 26 -2.71 -11.37 19.87
N ARG A 27 -3.05 -12.44 20.61
CA ARG A 27 -2.41 -12.74 21.89
C ARG A 27 -0.92 -13.03 21.76
N GLU A 28 -0.52 -13.81 20.75
CA GLU A 28 0.88 -14.10 20.44
C GLU A 28 1.65 -12.85 19.98
N ALA A 29 0.96 -11.94 19.29
CA ALA A 29 1.51 -10.63 18.92
C ALA A 29 1.80 -9.80 20.17
N LEU A 30 0.79 -9.59 21.02
CA LEU A 30 0.90 -8.78 22.24
C LEU A 30 1.90 -9.34 23.27
N ALA A 31 2.28 -10.61 23.18
CA ALA A 31 3.35 -11.19 23.99
C ALA A 31 4.76 -10.70 23.59
N GLN A 32 4.90 -10.10 22.41
CA GLN A 32 6.16 -9.57 21.88
C GLN A 32 6.20 -8.05 22.06
N LYS A 33 7.40 -7.49 22.23
CA LYS A 33 7.59 -6.03 22.21
C LYS A 33 7.44 -5.52 20.78
N LEU A 34 6.52 -4.58 20.55
CA LEU A 34 6.41 -3.91 19.27
C LEU A 34 7.66 -3.06 19.01
N VAL A 35 8.27 -3.25 17.84
CA VAL A 35 9.38 -2.43 17.34
C VAL A 35 9.00 -1.97 15.94
N LEU A 36 8.71 -0.67 15.82
CA LEU A 36 8.42 -0.04 14.53
C LEU A 36 9.72 0.31 13.81
N PRO A 37 9.75 0.24 12.46
CA PRO A 37 10.82 0.85 11.67
C PRO A 37 10.99 2.34 11.95
N GLU A 38 12.21 2.87 11.82
CA GLU A 38 12.61 4.24 12.19
C GLU A 38 11.79 5.35 11.49
N ASN A 39 11.12 5.04 10.37
CA ASN A 39 10.29 5.97 9.61
C ASN A 39 8.93 5.34 9.24
N PHE A 40 8.37 4.54 10.14
CA PHE A 40 7.06 3.91 9.97
C PHE A 40 5.98 4.96 9.65
N THR A 41 5.16 4.70 8.64
CA THR A 41 4.06 5.59 8.25
C THR A 41 2.71 4.89 8.16
N VAL A 42 1.64 5.68 8.26
CA VAL A 42 0.27 5.22 8.04
C VAL A 42 -0.26 5.85 6.76
N THR A 43 -0.68 4.99 5.82
CA THR A 43 -1.38 5.42 4.61
C THR A 43 -2.89 5.29 4.80
N VAL A 44 -3.62 6.38 4.60
CA VAL A 44 -5.08 6.38 4.62
C VAL A 44 -5.62 5.96 3.26
N GLU A 45 -6.49 4.97 3.24
CA GLU A 45 -7.29 4.58 2.07
C GLU A 45 -8.71 5.15 2.20
N PRO A 46 -8.98 6.35 1.66
CA PRO A 46 -10.26 7.05 1.84
C PRO A 46 -11.49 6.29 1.32
N SER A 47 -11.31 5.25 0.48
CA SER A 47 -12.40 4.39 0.05
C SER A 47 -11.93 2.99 -0.32
N THR A 48 -12.59 1.98 0.25
CA THR A 48 -12.41 0.56 -0.13
C THR A 48 -13.38 0.11 -1.23
N ARG A 49 -14.53 0.80 -1.40
CA ARG A 49 -15.65 0.36 -2.26
C ARG A 49 -15.80 1.14 -3.58
N GLY A 50 -15.06 2.24 -3.78
CA GLY A 50 -15.14 3.07 -4.99
C GLY A 50 -13.96 4.05 -5.10
N PRO A 51 -13.90 4.90 -6.15
CA PRO A 51 -13.00 6.04 -6.11
C PRO A 51 -13.40 6.96 -4.95
N ALA A 52 -12.42 7.54 -4.27
CA ALA A 52 -12.69 8.50 -3.20
C ALA A 52 -13.39 9.72 -3.77
N THR A 53 -14.43 10.19 -3.08
CA THR A 53 -15.00 11.51 -3.39
C THR A 53 -14.03 12.60 -2.96
N PHE A 54 -14.28 13.83 -3.39
CA PHE A 54 -13.50 14.97 -2.92
C PHE A 54 -13.65 15.16 -1.40
N LEU A 55 -14.83 14.87 -0.84
CA LEU A 55 -15.06 14.96 0.60
C LEU A 55 -14.28 13.89 1.36
N ASP A 56 -14.29 12.64 0.89
CA ASP A 56 -13.49 11.57 1.50
C ASP A 56 -11.99 11.91 1.47
N THR A 57 -11.53 12.43 0.34
CA THR A 57 -10.15 12.86 0.17
C THR A 57 -9.79 13.99 1.13
N LYS A 58 -10.67 14.99 1.26
CA LYS A 58 -10.47 16.12 2.19
C LYS A 58 -10.48 15.67 3.65
N ALA A 59 -11.34 14.72 4.00
CA ALA A 59 -11.37 14.12 5.33
C ALA A 59 -10.06 13.37 5.62
N ALA A 60 -9.59 12.51 4.70
CA ALA A 60 -8.33 11.80 4.84
C ALA A 60 -7.12 12.74 4.97
N LEU A 61 -7.10 13.82 4.18
CA LEU A 61 -6.06 14.86 4.27
C LEU A 61 -6.06 15.61 5.61
N ASN A 62 -7.20 15.72 6.28
CA ASN A 62 -7.33 16.31 7.61
C ASN A 62 -7.15 15.30 8.75
N GLY A 63 -7.14 14.00 8.45
CA GLY A 63 -7.09 12.92 9.42
C GLY A 63 -5.68 12.64 9.95
N SER A 64 -5.54 11.52 10.66
CA SER A 64 -4.34 11.15 11.41
C SER A 64 -3.21 10.53 10.57
N GLY A 65 -3.50 9.84 9.46
CA GLY A 65 -2.46 9.15 8.67
C GLY A 65 -1.56 10.08 7.83
N ASP A 66 -0.30 9.70 7.62
CA ASP A 66 0.74 10.52 6.99
C ASP A 66 0.57 10.68 5.47
N ILE A 67 0.07 9.63 4.82
CA ILE A 67 -0.07 9.53 3.37
C ILE A 67 -1.56 9.31 3.04
N VAL A 68 -2.04 9.86 1.94
CA VAL A 68 -3.37 9.51 1.39
C VAL A 68 -3.20 8.78 0.06
N ALA A 69 -3.75 7.57 -0.02
CA ALA A 69 -3.75 6.77 -1.24
C ALA A 69 -4.95 7.10 -2.13
N LEU A 70 -4.68 7.45 -3.38
CA LEU A 70 -5.72 7.85 -4.33
C LEU A 70 -5.61 7.06 -5.63
N ASP A 71 -6.73 6.52 -6.09
CA ASP A 71 -6.81 5.90 -7.41
C ASP A 71 -6.88 6.98 -8.49
N VAL A 72 -5.93 6.94 -9.43
CA VAL A 72 -5.84 7.92 -10.52
C VAL A 72 -5.98 7.21 -11.86
N ALA A 73 -6.83 7.79 -12.71
CA ALA A 73 -6.96 7.48 -14.13
C ALA A 73 -7.06 8.79 -14.92
N PHE A 74 -7.22 8.72 -16.24
CA PHE A 74 -7.29 9.88 -17.12
C PHE A 74 -8.65 9.97 -17.81
N TYR A 75 -9.33 11.10 -17.63
CA TYR A 75 -10.53 11.44 -18.38
C TYR A 75 -10.16 12.10 -19.70
N SER A 76 -10.90 11.77 -20.76
CA SER A 76 -10.66 12.23 -22.14
C SER A 76 -9.20 12.12 -22.61
N GLY A 77 -8.48 11.10 -22.14
CA GLY A 77 -7.08 10.81 -22.52
C GLY A 77 -6.01 11.64 -21.81
N ASP A 78 -6.37 12.84 -21.31
CA ASP A 78 -5.35 13.83 -20.90
C ASP A 78 -5.55 14.38 -19.49
N GLU A 79 -6.76 14.36 -18.91
CA GLU A 79 -7.01 14.98 -17.62
C GLU A 79 -6.91 13.98 -16.46
N PRO A 80 -5.94 14.10 -15.52
CA PRO A 80 -5.85 13.20 -14.38
C PRO A 80 -7.01 13.43 -13.41
N VAL A 81 -7.74 12.37 -13.10
CA VAL A 81 -8.93 12.38 -12.24
C VAL A 81 -8.90 11.23 -11.23
N LEU A 82 -9.65 11.36 -10.14
CA LEU A 82 -9.89 10.28 -9.20
C LEU A 82 -10.85 9.26 -9.80
N ALA A 83 -10.32 8.09 -10.14
CA ALA A 83 -11.09 7.00 -10.73
C ALA A 83 -10.35 5.66 -10.55
N ARG A 84 -11.12 4.57 -10.40
CA ARG A 84 -10.58 3.21 -10.24
C ARG A 84 -10.17 2.52 -11.54
N SER A 85 -10.56 3.08 -12.68
CA SER A 85 -10.20 2.61 -14.02
C SER A 85 -10.54 3.69 -15.04
N TYR A 86 -9.95 3.57 -16.24
CA TYR A 86 -10.30 4.40 -17.40
C TYR A 86 -11.82 4.39 -17.69
N SER A 87 -12.44 3.20 -17.66
CA SER A 87 -13.89 3.05 -17.89
C SER A 87 -14.80 3.68 -16.83
N LYS A 88 -14.22 4.14 -15.71
CA LYS A 88 -14.92 4.84 -14.63
C LYS A 88 -14.49 6.30 -14.51
N ALA A 89 -13.55 6.76 -15.34
CA ALA A 89 -13.24 8.17 -15.48
C ALA A 89 -14.32 8.84 -16.34
N GLY A 90 -14.84 9.97 -15.87
CA GLY A 90 -15.92 10.70 -16.51
C GLY A 90 -15.85 12.20 -16.24
N PRO A 91 -16.74 13.00 -16.84
CA PRO A 91 -16.75 14.45 -16.66
C PRO A 91 -17.02 14.87 -15.22
N ASP A 92 -17.70 14.04 -14.44
CA ASP A 92 -18.01 14.29 -13.03
C ASP A 92 -16.94 13.74 -12.07
N SER A 93 -15.88 13.10 -12.59
CA SER A 93 -14.77 12.62 -11.77
C SER A 93 -14.02 13.81 -11.15
N VAL A 94 -13.57 13.63 -9.90
CA VAL A 94 -12.83 14.68 -9.20
C VAL A 94 -11.47 14.86 -9.84
N LYS A 95 -11.17 16.05 -10.35
CA LYS A 95 -9.87 16.40 -10.92
C LYS A 95 -8.76 16.28 -9.88
N LEU A 96 -7.64 15.67 -10.25
CA LEU A 96 -6.47 15.55 -9.37
C LEU A 96 -5.92 16.93 -8.96
N GLU A 97 -5.98 17.90 -9.86
CA GLU A 97 -5.61 19.30 -9.60
C GLU A 97 -6.32 19.87 -8.36
N ARG A 98 -7.61 19.56 -8.19
CA ARG A 98 -8.40 20.01 -7.04
C ARG A 98 -7.86 19.45 -5.72
N VAL A 99 -7.35 18.22 -5.74
CA VAL A 99 -6.69 17.59 -4.58
C VAL A 99 -5.34 18.25 -4.31
N PHE A 100 -4.55 18.52 -5.35
CA PHE A 100 -3.24 19.17 -5.21
C PHE A 100 -3.36 20.60 -4.66
N ALA A 101 -4.43 21.32 -5.00
CA ALA A 101 -4.73 22.61 -4.40
C ALA A 101 -4.95 22.51 -2.88
N GLU A 102 -5.64 21.48 -2.39
CA GLU A 102 -5.85 21.23 -0.96
C GLU A 102 -4.54 20.86 -0.25
N MET A 103 -3.59 20.19 -0.92
CA MET A 103 -2.30 19.79 -0.32
C MET A 103 -1.44 20.97 0.16
N LYS A 104 -1.61 22.16 -0.42
CA LYS A 104 -0.87 23.38 -0.03
C LYS A 104 -1.10 23.76 1.44
N ALA A 105 -2.31 23.55 1.96
CA ALA A 105 -2.64 23.86 3.34
C ALA A 105 -2.14 22.81 4.36
N ARG A 106 -1.45 21.75 3.91
CA ARG A 106 -1.19 20.55 4.72
C ARG A 106 0.24 20.03 4.56
N PRO A 107 1.27 20.82 4.91
CA PRO A 107 2.68 20.55 4.55
C PRO A 107 3.20 19.17 4.98
N GLY A 108 2.67 18.59 6.07
CA GLY A 108 3.06 17.26 6.55
C GLY A 108 2.45 16.07 5.81
N LYS A 109 1.43 16.27 4.96
CA LYS A 109 0.78 15.18 4.21
C LYS A 109 1.51 14.86 2.93
N ARG A 110 1.46 13.60 2.53
CA ARG A 110 1.92 13.07 1.24
C ARG A 110 0.79 12.36 0.49
N LEU A 111 0.95 12.20 -0.82
CA LEU A 111 0.01 11.44 -1.66
C LEU A 111 0.71 10.24 -2.29
N MET A 112 0.05 9.09 -2.22
CA MET A 112 0.33 7.93 -3.05
C MET A 112 -0.69 7.88 -4.20
N LEU A 113 -0.23 8.12 -5.42
CA LEU A 113 -1.08 8.02 -6.62
C LEU A 113 -1.03 6.59 -7.15
N ARG A 114 -2.09 5.81 -6.91
CA ARG A 114 -2.25 4.48 -7.48
C ARG A 114 -2.65 4.64 -8.94
N LEU A 115 -1.66 4.52 -9.82
CA LEU A 115 -1.84 4.68 -11.26
C LEU A 115 -2.54 3.45 -11.81
N ARG A 116 -3.82 3.62 -12.18
CA ARG A 116 -4.61 2.56 -12.82
C ARG A 116 -4.27 2.42 -14.31
N GLU A 117 -3.65 3.45 -14.86
CA GLU A 117 -3.11 3.52 -16.19
C GLU A 117 -1.97 4.55 -16.24
N VAL A 118 -1.21 4.55 -17.33
CA VAL A 118 -0.01 5.37 -17.50
C VAL A 118 -0.05 6.20 -18.80
N SER A 119 -1.25 6.47 -19.32
CA SER A 119 -1.45 7.14 -20.61
C SER A 119 -0.93 8.59 -20.64
N ASN A 120 -1.15 9.40 -19.60
CA ASN A 120 -0.63 10.77 -19.51
C ASN A 120 0.13 11.09 -18.20
N LEU A 121 1.34 10.55 -18.06
CA LEU A 121 2.21 10.89 -16.91
C LEU A 121 2.70 12.34 -16.90
N GLY A 122 2.73 13.01 -18.07
CA GLY A 122 3.14 14.41 -18.20
C GLY A 122 2.22 15.36 -17.42
N GLY A 123 0.90 15.15 -17.54
CA GLY A 123 -0.08 15.95 -16.79
C GLY A 123 0.06 15.83 -15.27
N ILE A 124 0.53 14.68 -14.76
CA ILE A 124 0.83 14.54 -13.32
C ILE A 124 2.06 15.37 -12.94
N ASN A 125 3.14 15.31 -13.74
CA ASN A 125 4.36 16.09 -13.50
C ASN A 125 4.09 17.60 -13.48
N GLU A 126 3.34 18.10 -14.46
CA GLU A 126 2.95 19.51 -14.54
C GLU A 126 2.19 19.96 -13.30
N LEU A 127 1.27 19.13 -12.80
CA LEU A 127 0.56 19.42 -11.56
C LEU A 127 1.48 19.38 -10.33
N VAL A 128 2.41 18.42 -10.25
CA VAL A 128 3.37 18.37 -9.12
C VAL A 128 4.22 19.64 -9.10
N GLU A 129 4.68 20.10 -10.26
CA GLU A 129 5.47 21.32 -10.38
C GLU A 129 4.65 22.58 -10.05
N LYS A 130 3.46 22.72 -10.67
CA LYS A 130 2.54 23.85 -10.47
C LYS A 130 2.15 24.05 -9.01
N TYR A 131 2.03 22.97 -8.23
CA TYR A 131 1.65 23.03 -6.82
C TYR A 131 2.83 22.88 -5.86
N SER A 132 4.06 22.78 -6.37
CA SER A 132 5.29 22.61 -5.59
C SER A 132 5.23 21.41 -4.63
N LEU A 133 4.79 20.26 -5.15
CA LEU A 133 4.57 19.03 -4.38
C LEU A 133 5.69 17.99 -4.60
N GLN A 134 6.86 18.41 -5.10
CA GLN A 134 8.02 17.53 -5.22
C GLN A 134 8.38 16.92 -3.86
N GLY A 135 8.67 15.62 -3.84
CA GLY A 135 8.93 14.87 -2.59
C GLY A 135 7.70 14.60 -1.72
N ARG A 136 6.53 15.14 -2.07
CA ARG A 136 5.25 14.92 -1.36
C ARG A 136 4.26 14.06 -2.14
N VAL A 137 4.60 13.71 -3.37
CA VAL A 137 3.83 12.83 -4.25
C VAL A 137 4.73 11.69 -4.70
N PHE A 138 4.20 10.48 -4.65
CA PHE A 138 4.82 9.29 -5.24
C PHE A 138 3.74 8.44 -5.91
N CYS A 139 4.14 7.63 -6.88
CA CYS A 139 3.23 6.79 -7.64
C CYS A 139 3.30 5.35 -7.15
N CYS A 140 2.20 4.61 -7.29
CA CYS A 140 2.17 3.16 -7.16
C CYS A 140 1.66 2.58 -8.48
N VAL A 141 2.45 1.70 -9.10
CA VAL A 141 2.10 0.99 -10.33
C VAL A 141 1.74 -0.46 -10.05
N MET A 142 0.94 -1.07 -10.91
CA MET A 142 0.38 -2.40 -10.70
C MET A 142 1.15 -3.53 -11.40
N SER A 143 2.17 -3.20 -12.20
CA SER A 143 2.95 -4.19 -12.94
C SER A 143 4.36 -3.71 -13.25
N VAL A 144 5.25 -4.68 -13.50
CA VAL A 144 6.61 -4.45 -13.99
C VAL A 144 6.63 -3.68 -15.31
N SER A 145 5.68 -3.98 -16.22
CA SER A 145 5.55 -3.25 -17.49
C SER A 145 5.19 -1.77 -17.30
N GLN A 146 4.35 -1.45 -16.31
CA GLN A 146 4.07 -0.06 -15.94
C GLN A 146 5.28 0.59 -15.27
N ALA A 147 6.03 -0.11 -14.44
CA ALA A 147 7.27 0.40 -13.84
C ALA A 147 8.31 0.79 -14.91
N ALA A 148 8.49 -0.07 -15.93
CA ALA A 148 9.34 0.20 -17.09
C ALA A 148 8.92 1.45 -17.88
N PHE A 149 7.62 1.73 -17.92
CA PHE A 149 7.08 2.89 -18.61
C PHE A 149 7.23 4.17 -17.77
N VAL A 150 6.89 4.10 -16.47
CA VAL A 150 6.98 5.23 -15.53
C VAL A 150 8.42 5.67 -15.33
N SER A 151 9.36 4.74 -15.15
CA SER A 151 10.80 5.07 -15.01
C SER A 151 11.33 5.93 -16.15
N LYS A 152 10.84 5.73 -17.38
CA LYS A 152 11.30 6.47 -18.55
C LYS A 152 10.61 7.84 -18.72
N ARG A 153 9.37 7.98 -18.27
CA ARG A 153 8.51 9.16 -18.59
C ARG A 153 8.18 10.03 -17.38
N CYS A 154 8.43 9.54 -16.18
CA CYS A 154 8.18 10.21 -14.93
C CYS A 154 9.31 9.92 -13.91
N PRO A 155 10.60 10.13 -14.27
CA PRO A 155 11.72 9.69 -13.44
C PRO A 155 11.85 10.49 -12.12
N LEU A 156 11.22 11.67 -12.03
CA LEU A 156 11.34 12.55 -10.86
C LEU A 156 10.33 12.24 -9.75
N ILE A 157 9.29 11.47 -10.05
CA ILE A 157 8.31 11.06 -9.04
C ILE A 157 8.68 9.65 -8.57
N PRO A 158 9.01 9.45 -7.28
CA PRO A 158 9.31 8.12 -6.75
C PRO A 158 8.18 7.14 -7.07
N MET A 159 8.52 5.89 -7.38
CA MET A 159 7.54 4.86 -7.70
C MET A 159 7.62 3.70 -6.72
N TYR A 160 6.45 3.19 -6.35
CA TYR A 160 6.28 1.90 -5.71
C TYR A 160 5.73 0.92 -6.75
N VAL A 161 6.13 -0.34 -6.68
CA VAL A 161 5.59 -1.40 -7.54
C VAL A 161 4.77 -2.36 -6.71
N ASP A 162 3.53 -2.62 -7.13
CA ASP A 162 2.67 -3.60 -6.46
C ASP A 162 3.12 -5.02 -6.81
N ALA A 163 3.42 -5.81 -5.78
CA ALA A 163 3.76 -7.23 -5.91
C ALA A 163 2.58 -8.08 -6.43
N GLY A 164 1.37 -7.52 -6.42
CA GLY A 164 0.16 -8.14 -6.94
C GLY A 164 -0.17 -9.45 -6.25
N LYS A 165 -0.75 -10.36 -7.03
CA LYS A 165 -1.02 -11.74 -6.61
C LYS A 165 0.07 -12.71 -7.09
N GLN A 166 1.29 -12.21 -7.35
CA GLN A 166 2.38 -13.08 -7.75
C GLN A 166 2.58 -14.14 -6.67
N LYS A 167 2.92 -15.36 -7.09
CA LYS A 167 3.22 -16.45 -6.17
C LYS A 167 4.62 -16.24 -5.59
N LEU A 168 4.72 -15.33 -4.62
CA LEU A 168 5.94 -15.10 -3.85
C LEU A 168 5.96 -16.10 -2.68
N GLN A 169 6.10 -17.39 -3.00
CA GLN A 169 5.88 -18.48 -2.05
C GLN A 169 7.12 -18.79 -1.20
N ASN A 170 8.29 -18.40 -1.68
CA ASN A 170 9.56 -18.62 -1.00
C ASN A 170 10.49 -17.40 -1.17
N THR A 171 11.61 -17.42 -0.45
CA THR A 171 12.62 -16.34 -0.48
C THR A 171 13.18 -16.09 -1.87
N GLN A 172 13.42 -17.13 -2.67
CA GLN A 172 13.97 -17.00 -4.01
C GLN A 172 12.99 -16.29 -4.96
N ASP A 173 11.70 -16.61 -4.87
CA ASP A 173 10.65 -15.92 -5.63
C ASP A 173 10.60 -14.44 -5.27
N CYS A 174 10.69 -14.11 -3.97
CA CYS A 174 10.70 -12.73 -3.49
C CYS A 174 11.92 -11.96 -4.03
N ILE A 175 13.12 -12.53 -3.92
CA ILE A 175 14.35 -11.91 -4.44
C ILE A 175 14.26 -11.71 -5.95
N ALA A 176 13.81 -12.73 -6.69
CA ALA A 176 13.68 -12.65 -8.15
C ALA A 176 12.71 -11.52 -8.57
N PHE A 177 11.59 -11.36 -7.86
CA PHE A 177 10.67 -10.24 -8.11
C PHE A 177 11.34 -8.88 -7.82
N ILE A 178 12.05 -8.74 -6.70
CA ILE A 178 12.77 -7.49 -6.38
C ILE A 178 13.81 -7.20 -7.47
N GLU A 179 14.63 -8.17 -7.84
CA GLU A 179 15.64 -8.04 -8.92
C GLU A 179 15.01 -7.69 -10.27
N GLU A 180 13.81 -8.20 -10.58
CA GLU A 180 13.08 -7.87 -11.81
C GLU A 180 12.70 -6.38 -11.87
N ILE A 181 12.33 -5.77 -10.73
CA ILE A 181 11.88 -4.37 -10.69
C ILE A 181 13.01 -3.37 -10.45
N MET A 182 14.13 -3.79 -9.85
CA MET A 182 15.26 -2.92 -9.50
C MET A 182 15.80 -2.06 -10.67
N PRO A 183 15.93 -2.56 -11.92
CA PRO A 183 16.40 -1.75 -13.05
C PRO A 183 15.54 -0.52 -13.35
N TYR A 184 14.29 -0.47 -12.85
CA TYR A 184 13.39 0.67 -13.03
C TYR A 184 13.48 1.70 -11.90
N GLY A 185 14.35 1.49 -10.91
CA GLY A 185 14.57 2.41 -9.79
C GLY A 185 13.36 2.62 -8.86
N PRO A 186 12.66 1.57 -8.41
CA PRO A 186 11.59 1.72 -7.44
C PRO A 186 12.14 2.26 -6.11
N ALA A 187 11.33 3.05 -5.41
CA ALA A 187 11.58 3.47 -4.03
C ALA A 187 10.92 2.54 -3.00
N GLY A 188 10.00 1.68 -3.45
CA GLY A 188 9.29 0.75 -2.58
C GLY A 188 8.44 -0.28 -3.32
N VAL A 189 7.82 -1.15 -2.53
CA VAL A 189 6.90 -2.19 -2.97
C VAL A 189 5.62 -2.11 -2.15
N THR A 190 4.48 -2.29 -2.81
CA THR A 190 3.20 -2.51 -2.11
C THR A 190 2.82 -3.99 -2.20
N CYS A 191 2.21 -4.52 -1.14
CA CYS A 191 1.67 -5.87 -1.15
C CYS A 191 0.43 -5.94 -0.26
N ALA A 192 -0.63 -6.62 -0.72
CA ALA A 192 -1.80 -6.85 0.10
C ALA A 192 -1.41 -7.66 1.36
N VAL A 193 -1.91 -7.24 2.52
CA VAL A 193 -1.60 -7.86 3.82
C VAL A 193 -1.94 -9.36 3.87
N SER A 194 -2.91 -9.81 3.07
CA SER A 194 -3.25 -11.22 2.93
C SER A 194 -2.14 -12.05 2.29
N SER A 195 -1.30 -11.43 1.45
CA SER A 195 -0.25 -12.08 0.64
C SER A 195 1.17 -11.72 1.09
N ILE A 196 1.35 -10.67 1.89
CA ILE A 196 2.66 -10.27 2.39
C ILE A 196 3.25 -11.31 3.36
N THR A 197 4.57 -11.53 3.25
CA THR A 197 5.36 -12.51 4.01
C THR A 197 6.61 -11.84 4.58
N SER A 198 7.24 -12.45 5.59
CA SER A 198 8.50 -11.93 6.13
C SER A 198 9.63 -11.98 5.11
N GLN A 199 9.63 -12.99 4.24
CA GLN A 199 10.61 -13.12 3.15
C GLN A 199 10.53 -11.95 2.17
N LEU A 200 9.33 -11.48 1.85
CA LEU A 200 9.16 -10.32 0.97
C LEU A 200 9.61 -9.03 1.66
N VAL A 201 9.30 -8.87 2.95
CA VAL A 201 9.78 -7.72 3.74
C VAL A 201 11.30 -7.68 3.79
N GLU A 202 11.93 -8.80 4.16
CA GLU A 202 13.39 -8.93 4.25
C GLU A 202 14.06 -8.72 2.89
N ALA A 203 13.51 -9.26 1.81
CA ALA A 203 14.03 -9.04 0.47
C ALA A 203 13.93 -7.56 0.06
N ALA A 204 12.77 -6.92 0.23
CA ALA A 204 12.60 -5.51 -0.12
C ALA A 204 13.56 -4.61 0.67
N GLN A 205 13.59 -4.76 1.99
CA GLN A 205 14.43 -3.95 2.88
C GLN A 205 15.93 -4.23 2.66
N GLY A 206 16.31 -5.48 2.36
CA GLY A 206 17.68 -5.85 2.01
C GLY A 206 18.20 -5.17 0.74
N TYR A 207 17.29 -4.86 -0.20
CA TYR A 207 17.58 -4.06 -1.39
C TYR A 207 17.39 -2.54 -1.18
N GLY A 208 17.13 -2.11 0.06
CA GLY A 208 16.91 -0.70 0.40
C GLY A 208 15.55 -0.14 -0.03
N LEU A 209 14.60 -1.01 -0.39
CA LEU A 209 13.24 -0.64 -0.75
C LEU A 209 12.33 -0.59 0.49
N LYS A 210 11.43 0.39 0.52
CA LYS A 210 10.35 0.41 1.52
C LYS A 210 9.29 -0.62 1.17
N ILE A 211 8.63 -1.21 2.17
CA ILE A 211 7.48 -2.08 1.96
C ILE A 211 6.21 -1.56 2.63
N SER A 212 5.13 -1.46 1.87
CA SER A 212 3.81 -1.04 2.33
C SER A 212 2.82 -2.21 2.29
N ALA A 213 2.22 -2.52 3.44
CA ALA A 213 1.14 -3.50 3.54
C ALA A 213 -0.20 -2.82 3.23
N THR A 214 -0.87 -3.23 2.16
CA THR A 214 -2.16 -2.67 1.73
C THR A 214 -3.34 -3.54 2.13
N GLN A 215 -4.55 -2.97 2.09
CA GLN A 215 -5.80 -3.67 2.44
C GLN A 215 -5.81 -4.21 3.89
N ALA A 216 -5.18 -3.47 4.81
CA ALA A 216 -5.21 -3.78 6.23
C ALA A 216 -6.54 -3.30 6.85
N ASP A 217 -7.62 -4.02 6.53
CA ASP A 217 -9.00 -3.60 6.78
C ASP A 217 -9.53 -4.06 8.15
N SER A 218 -8.81 -4.95 8.83
CA SER A 218 -9.14 -5.47 10.15
C SER A 218 -8.00 -5.31 11.15
N GLN A 219 -8.31 -5.38 12.45
CA GLN A 219 -7.26 -5.36 13.48
C GLN A 219 -6.28 -6.53 13.32
N ALA A 220 -6.77 -7.71 12.92
CA ALA A 220 -5.92 -8.86 12.64
C ALA A 220 -4.89 -8.57 11.55
N ASP A 221 -5.32 -7.93 10.47
CA ASP A 221 -4.44 -7.51 9.39
C ASP A 221 -3.41 -6.49 9.88
N MET A 222 -3.84 -5.51 10.68
CA MET A 222 -2.96 -4.51 11.29
C MET A 222 -1.89 -5.17 12.18
N TYR A 223 -2.29 -6.09 13.07
CA TYR A 223 -1.35 -6.85 13.90
C TYR A 223 -0.37 -7.67 13.06
N LYS A 224 -0.86 -8.34 12.02
CA LYS A 224 -0.01 -9.10 11.08
C LYS A 224 1.03 -8.18 10.44
N ALA A 225 0.62 -7.04 9.90
CA ALA A 225 1.51 -6.09 9.26
C ALA A 225 2.55 -5.51 10.24
N LEU A 226 2.13 -5.16 11.47
CA LEU A 226 3.03 -4.68 12.52
C LEU A 226 4.07 -5.73 12.93
N LEU A 227 3.67 -6.99 13.08
CA LEU A 227 4.60 -8.09 13.38
C LEU A 227 5.63 -8.32 12.27
N LEU A 228 5.22 -8.10 11.03
CA LEU A 228 6.10 -8.18 9.86
C LEU A 228 7.04 -6.98 9.73
N LYS A 229 6.90 -5.94 10.57
CA LYS A 229 7.75 -4.74 10.58
C LYS A 229 7.86 -4.05 9.22
N VAL A 230 6.72 -3.95 8.54
CA VAL A 230 6.60 -3.17 7.30
C VAL A 230 6.84 -1.68 7.57
N ASP A 231 7.33 -0.96 6.56
CA ASP A 231 7.60 0.48 6.66
C ASP A 231 6.33 1.34 6.61
N ASP A 232 5.27 0.81 6.02
CA ASP A 232 3.99 1.51 5.88
C ASP A 232 2.80 0.54 5.96
N ILE A 233 1.70 0.99 6.58
CA ILE A 233 0.43 0.25 6.55
C ILE A 233 -0.64 1.14 5.92
N ALA A 234 -1.21 0.68 4.82
CA ALA A 234 -2.34 1.31 4.16
C ALA A 234 -3.66 0.69 4.64
N THR A 235 -4.53 1.53 5.20
CA THR A 235 -5.79 1.10 5.82
C THR A 235 -6.88 2.16 5.66
N PRO A 236 -8.17 1.76 5.57
CA PRO A 236 -9.30 2.68 5.70
C PRO A 236 -9.55 3.12 7.15
N GLN A 237 -8.85 2.56 8.14
CA GLN A 237 -9.07 2.79 9.57
C GLN A 237 -7.77 3.25 10.28
N PRO A 238 -7.20 4.41 9.90
CA PRO A 238 -5.92 4.88 10.44
C PRO A 238 -5.97 5.12 11.95
N ASP A 239 -7.08 5.65 12.48
CA ASP A 239 -7.23 5.90 13.92
C ASP A 239 -7.23 4.60 14.73
N THR A 240 -7.84 3.53 14.21
CA THR A 240 -7.80 2.20 14.82
C THR A 240 -6.37 1.68 14.88
N LEU A 241 -5.63 1.77 13.77
CA LEU A 241 -4.23 1.32 13.72
C LEU A 241 -3.36 2.08 14.72
N LEU A 242 -3.50 3.41 14.78
CA LEU A 242 -2.72 4.25 15.69
C LEU A 242 -3.07 3.95 17.16
N ALA A 243 -4.34 3.70 17.48
CA ALA A 243 -4.75 3.25 18.81
C ALA A 243 -4.13 1.89 19.18
N LEU A 244 -4.09 0.93 18.24
CA LEU A 244 -3.43 -0.37 18.47
C LEU A 244 -1.93 -0.22 18.75
N ILE A 245 -1.24 0.62 17.97
CA ILE A 245 0.20 0.91 18.16
C ILE A 245 0.42 1.55 19.54
N HIS A 246 -0.41 2.52 19.89
CA HIS A 246 -0.38 3.20 21.18
C HIS A 246 -0.52 2.21 22.35
N ASP A 247 -1.58 1.39 22.31
CA ASP A 247 -1.89 0.42 23.37
C ASP A 247 -0.78 -0.64 23.52
N TRP A 248 -0.18 -1.07 22.42
CA TRP A 248 0.86 -2.09 22.42
C TRP A 248 2.23 -1.54 22.86
N THR A 249 2.57 -0.31 22.50
CA THR A 249 3.82 0.33 22.94
C THR A 249 3.79 0.78 24.40
N GLY A 250 2.59 0.87 25.02
CA GLY A 250 2.41 1.33 26.39
C GLY A 250 2.67 2.84 26.55
N LEU A 251 2.61 3.60 25.46
CA LEU A 251 2.81 5.05 25.45
C LEU A 251 1.55 5.80 25.97
N TYR A 252 1.03 5.44 27.14
CA TYR A 252 0.39 6.28 28.17
C TYR A 252 -0.22 5.39 29.27
N ALA A 253 0.62 5.06 30.24
CA ALA A 253 0.21 5.03 31.65
C ALA A 253 0.96 6.16 32.37
N GLN A 254 0.64 7.42 32.03
CA GLN A 254 0.91 8.63 32.84
C GLN A 254 -0.19 9.65 32.63
#